data_AF-A0A3C0U9U1-F1
#
_entry.id   AF-A0A3C0U9U1-F1
#
_cell.length_a   1.000
_cell.length_b   1.000
_cell.length_c   1.000
_cell.angle_alpha   90.00
_cell.angle_beta   90.00
_cell.angle_gamma   90.00
#
_symmetry.space_group_name_H-M   'P 1'
#
loop_
_entity.id
_entity.type
_entity.pdbx_description
1 polymer ?
#
loop_
_entity_poly.entity_id
_entity_poly.type
_entity_poly.pdbx_seq_one_letter_code
_entity_poly.pdbx_strand_id
1 'polypeptide(L)'
;VNERVLAADPMVVLQPADESDGTPEVPGGIGEEDIITLVLPYVNTAREGVKRLAELLETYGTYESNGIIISDVNEIWYVETIGGHHWIARRVPDDCYATIPNQLGIDYFDFDDAFSDAREFMCSADLPEFIETHHLG
;
A
#
# COMPACT_ATOMS: atom_id res chain seq x y z
N VAL A 1 -12.15 0.06 -7.63
CA VAL A 1 -10.73 0.11 -8.03
C VAL A 1 -10.62 0.83 -9.37
N ASN A 2 -9.62 1.66 -9.58
CA ASN A 2 -9.44 2.43 -10.83
C ASN A 2 -8.83 1.53 -11.92
N GLU A 3 -9.53 1.33 -13.04
CA GLU A 3 -9.08 0.48 -14.14
C GLU A 3 -7.77 0.95 -14.78
N ARG A 4 -7.51 2.26 -14.80
CA ARG A 4 -6.25 2.80 -15.34
C ARG A 4 -5.08 2.46 -14.44
N VAL A 5 -5.28 2.50 -13.13
CA VAL A 5 -4.27 2.07 -12.15
C VAL A 5 -4.00 0.58 -12.33
N LEU A 6 -5.04 -0.27 -12.42
CA LEU A 6 -4.85 -1.70 -12.63
C LEU A 6 -4.20 -2.07 -13.97
N ALA A 7 -4.38 -1.25 -14.99
CA ALA A 7 -3.68 -1.44 -16.27
C ALA A 7 -2.19 -1.09 -16.18
N ALA A 8 -1.83 -0.13 -15.33
CA ALA A 8 -0.46 0.34 -15.14
C ALA A 8 0.31 -0.48 -14.08
N ASP A 9 -0.36 -0.86 -13.00
CA ASP A 9 0.14 -1.70 -11.91
C ASP A 9 -0.89 -2.79 -11.55
N PRO A 10 -0.88 -3.91 -12.29
CA PRO A 10 -1.83 -5.01 -12.09
C PRO A 10 -1.64 -5.71 -10.73
N MET A 11 -2.74 -6.24 -10.19
CA MET A 11 -2.71 -7.09 -8.99
C MET A 11 -1.85 -8.35 -9.20
N VAL A 12 -1.11 -8.74 -8.16
CA VAL A 12 -0.26 -9.94 -8.18
C VAL A 12 -1.09 -11.17 -7.83
N VAL A 13 -1.84 -11.69 -8.80
CA VAL A 13 -2.74 -12.82 -8.60
C VAL A 13 -2.03 -14.17 -8.73
N LEU A 14 -2.46 -15.15 -7.92
CA LEU A 14 -2.02 -16.55 -8.00
C LEU A 14 -2.17 -17.08 -9.44
N GLN A 15 -1.10 -17.64 -9.99
CA GLN A 15 -1.15 -18.42 -11.23
C GLN A 15 -1.15 -19.90 -10.86
N PRO A 16 -2.27 -20.63 -11.05
CA PRO A 16 -2.31 -22.05 -10.74
C PRO A 16 -1.35 -22.83 -11.63
N ALA A 17 -0.87 -23.98 -11.14
CA ALA A 17 -0.10 -24.89 -11.96
C ALA A 17 -0.90 -25.34 -13.20
N ASP A 18 -0.23 -25.46 -14.34
CA ASP A 18 -0.79 -26.08 -15.54
C ASP A 18 -0.13 -27.45 -15.75
N GLU A 19 -0.88 -28.50 -15.41
CA GLU A 19 -0.40 -29.88 -15.53
C GLU A 19 -0.22 -30.32 -17.01
N SER A 20 -0.86 -29.63 -17.95
CA SER A 20 -0.85 -29.99 -19.37
C SER A 20 0.43 -29.55 -20.08
N ASP A 21 1.02 -28.44 -19.64
CA ASP A 21 2.28 -27.89 -20.16
C ASP A 21 3.45 -28.04 -19.17
N GLY A 22 3.19 -28.49 -17.94
CA GLY A 22 4.19 -28.72 -16.90
C GLY A 22 4.63 -27.44 -16.17
N THR A 23 3.87 -26.35 -16.28
CA THR A 23 4.16 -25.09 -15.60
C THR A 23 3.81 -25.19 -14.12
N PRO A 24 4.77 -24.96 -13.19
CA PRO A 24 4.49 -24.97 -11.77
C PRO A 24 3.64 -23.76 -11.35
N GLU A 25 2.96 -23.87 -10.21
CA GLU A 25 2.22 -22.76 -9.60
C GLU A 25 3.16 -21.58 -9.28
N VAL A 26 2.68 -20.37 -9.53
CA VAL A 26 3.34 -19.12 -9.13
C VAL A 26 2.47 -18.43 -8.08
N PRO A 27 2.95 -18.29 -6.82
CA PRO A 27 2.21 -17.63 -5.75
C PRO A 27 1.79 -16.20 -6.13
N GLY A 28 0.65 -15.76 -5.61
CA GLY A 28 0.24 -14.36 -5.66
C GLY A 28 1.01 -13.49 -4.66
N GLY A 29 0.63 -12.21 -4.59
CA GLY A 29 1.12 -11.27 -3.58
C GLY A 29 0.52 -11.52 -2.19
N ILE A 30 0.75 -10.58 -1.28
CA ILE A 30 0.23 -10.65 0.10
C ILE A 30 -1.21 -10.12 0.20
N GLY A 31 -2.01 -10.70 1.11
CA GLY A 31 -3.38 -10.28 1.44
C GLY A 31 -3.53 -9.77 2.88
N GLU A 32 -4.74 -9.34 3.23
CA GLU A 32 -5.15 -8.82 4.54
C GLU A 32 -4.78 -9.80 5.66
N GLU A 33 -4.95 -11.10 5.40
CA GLU A 33 -4.63 -12.18 6.32
C GLU A 33 -3.14 -12.27 6.68
N ASP A 34 -2.26 -11.79 5.79
CA ASP A 34 -0.82 -11.87 5.95
C ASP A 34 -0.26 -10.66 6.71
N ILE A 35 -0.86 -9.48 6.53
CA ILE A 35 -0.30 -8.18 6.94
C ILE A 35 0.07 -8.16 8.42
N ILE A 36 -0.83 -8.62 9.30
CA ILE A 36 -0.56 -8.60 10.75
C ILE A 36 0.64 -9.49 11.09
N THR A 37 0.70 -10.69 10.52
CA THR A 37 1.77 -11.67 10.80
C THR A 37 3.10 -11.19 10.25
N LEU A 38 3.11 -10.61 9.06
CA LEU A 38 4.32 -10.17 8.38
C LEU A 38 4.84 -8.84 8.91
N VAL A 39 4.00 -7.94 9.41
CA VAL A 39 4.38 -6.59 9.83
C VAL A 39 4.58 -6.48 11.34
N LEU A 40 3.53 -6.75 12.12
CA LEU A 40 3.43 -6.35 13.53
C LEU A 40 4.59 -6.86 14.44
N PRO A 41 5.10 -8.10 14.29
CA PRO A 41 6.16 -8.61 15.17
C PRO A 41 7.55 -7.97 14.96
N TYR A 42 7.72 -7.14 13.94
CA TYR A 42 9.03 -6.69 13.46
C TYR A 42 9.22 -5.18 13.51
N VAL A 43 8.28 -4.45 14.14
CA VAL A 43 8.27 -2.98 14.19
C VAL A 43 7.99 -2.50 15.60
N ASN A 44 8.53 -1.33 15.96
CA ASN A 44 8.38 -0.73 17.29
C ASN A 44 7.53 0.56 17.27
N THR A 45 7.35 1.17 16.10
CA THR A 45 6.57 2.39 15.91
C THR A 45 5.59 2.23 14.75
N ALA A 46 4.54 3.04 14.72
CA ALA A 46 3.55 3.04 13.65
C ALA A 46 4.20 3.33 12.29
N ARG A 47 5.14 4.27 12.28
CA ARG A 47 5.92 4.66 11.10
C ARG A 47 6.82 3.54 10.59
N GLU A 48 7.46 2.77 11.48
CA GLU A 48 8.17 1.55 11.09
C GLU A 48 7.20 0.51 10.50
N GLY A 49 5.98 0.40 11.04
CA GLY A 49 4.91 -0.41 10.49
C GLY A 49 4.55 -0.03 9.04
N VAL A 50 4.37 1.26 8.77
CA VAL A 50 4.11 1.77 7.41
C VAL A 50 5.27 1.40 6.46
N LYS A 51 6.52 1.66 6.86
CA LYS A 51 7.69 1.35 6.04
C LYS A 51 7.84 -0.14 5.76
N ARG A 52 7.59 -0.98 6.77
CA ARG A 52 7.66 -2.43 6.59
C ARG A 52 6.58 -2.94 5.65
N LEU A 53 5.34 -2.45 5.78
CA LEU A 53 4.28 -2.80 4.85
C LEU A 53 4.61 -2.34 3.42
N ALA A 54 5.14 -1.12 3.28
CA ALA A 54 5.62 -0.59 2.00
C ALA A 54 6.67 -1.49 1.34
N GLU A 55 7.71 -1.87 2.07
CA GLU A 55 8.76 -2.79 1.57
C GLU A 55 8.18 -4.12 1.11
N LEU A 56 7.19 -4.66 1.85
CA LEU A 56 6.53 -5.92 1.48
C LEU A 56 5.67 -5.78 0.22
N LEU A 57 4.92 -4.68 0.08
CA LEU A 57 4.12 -4.38 -1.11
C LEU A 57 5.02 -4.19 -2.33
N GLU A 58 6.11 -3.45 -2.20
CA GLU A 58 7.07 -3.23 -3.30
C GLU A 58 7.79 -4.53 -3.71
N THR A 59 8.02 -5.44 -2.76
CA THR A 59 8.74 -6.71 -3.02
C THR A 59 7.85 -7.82 -3.55
N TYR A 60 6.67 -8.00 -2.96
CA TYR A 60 5.80 -9.15 -3.20
C TYR A 60 4.49 -8.77 -3.90
N GLY A 61 4.16 -7.49 -3.92
CA GLY A 61 2.87 -7.00 -4.35
C GLY A 61 1.71 -7.52 -3.51
N THR A 62 0.51 -7.16 -3.91
CA THR A 62 -0.76 -7.60 -3.32
C THR A 62 -1.74 -8.02 -4.40
N TYR A 63 -2.66 -8.90 -4.04
CA TYR A 63 -3.75 -9.32 -4.92
C TYR A 63 -5.06 -8.57 -4.64
N GLU A 64 -5.06 -7.60 -3.72
CA GLU A 64 -6.26 -6.91 -3.28
C GLU A 64 -6.02 -5.43 -2.88
N SER A 65 -7.10 -4.65 -2.84
CA SER A 65 -7.08 -3.25 -2.42
C SER A 65 -7.46 -3.14 -0.96
N ASN A 66 -6.54 -2.65 -0.13
CA ASN A 66 -6.71 -2.55 1.32
C ASN A 66 -6.50 -1.14 1.84
N GLY A 67 -7.23 -0.84 2.92
CA GLY A 67 -6.96 0.27 3.82
C GLY A 67 -6.49 -0.27 5.17
N ILE A 68 -5.27 0.07 5.59
CA ILE A 68 -4.64 -0.45 6.80
C ILE A 68 -4.41 0.69 7.79
N ILE A 69 -4.85 0.52 9.03
CA ILE A 69 -4.58 1.48 10.11
C ILE A 69 -3.47 0.91 11.00
N ILE A 70 -2.38 1.66 11.14
CA ILE A 70 -1.25 1.33 12.02
C ILE A 70 -1.12 2.44 13.05
N SER A 71 -1.07 2.10 14.33
CA SER A 71 -1.00 3.10 15.40
C SER A 71 -0.03 2.69 16.51
N ASP A 72 0.54 3.71 17.14
CA ASP A 72 1.28 3.60 18.39
C ASP A 72 0.81 4.69 19.36
N VAL A 73 1.56 4.94 20.45
CA VAL A 73 1.19 5.93 21.47
C VAL A 73 1.29 7.39 21.01
N ASN A 74 1.94 7.65 19.87
CA ASN A 74 2.21 8.99 19.36
C ASN A 74 1.52 9.26 18.02
N GLU A 75 1.38 8.27 17.14
CA GLU A 75 0.91 8.46 15.77
C GLU A 75 -0.16 7.42 15.37
N ILE A 76 -1.11 7.84 14.52
CA ILE A 76 -2.02 6.96 13.78
C ILE A 76 -1.78 7.19 12.30
N TRP A 77 -1.50 6.13 11.55
CA TRP A 77 -1.29 6.14 10.12
C TRP A 77 -2.37 5.34 9.42
N TYR A 78 -2.93 5.90 8.35
CA TYR A 78 -3.80 5.19 7.43
C TYR A 78 -3.07 4.98 6.11
N VAL A 79 -2.91 3.73 5.71
CA VAL A 79 -2.23 3.28 4.49
C VAL A 79 -3.27 2.76 3.51
N GLU A 80 -3.17 3.15 2.25
CA GLU A 80 -3.97 2.64 1.15
C GLU A 80 -3.04 1.95 0.14
N THR A 81 -3.38 0.72 -0.25
CA THR A 81 -2.72 0.07 -1.38
C THR A 81 -3.30 0.58 -2.70
N ILE A 82 -2.42 0.84 -3.67
CA ILE A 82 -2.74 1.36 -4.99
C ILE A 82 -2.17 0.39 -6.02
N GLY A 83 -3.05 -0.30 -6.77
CA GLY A 83 -2.59 -1.33 -7.71
C GLY A 83 -1.95 -2.52 -6.99
N GLY A 84 -1.05 -3.21 -7.69
CA GLY A 84 -0.35 -4.37 -7.16
C GLY A 84 0.78 -4.02 -6.19
N HIS A 85 1.46 -2.89 -6.33
CA HIS A 85 2.72 -2.61 -5.61
C HIS A 85 2.81 -1.19 -5.04
N HIS A 86 2.02 -0.24 -5.55
CA HIS A 86 2.07 1.13 -5.05
C HIS A 86 1.23 1.31 -3.78
N TRP A 87 1.52 2.37 -3.06
CA TRP A 87 0.83 2.70 -1.82
C TRP A 87 0.97 4.20 -1.50
N ILE A 88 0.02 4.69 -0.71
CA ILE A 88 0.09 5.99 -0.05
C ILE A 88 -0.28 5.82 1.41
N ALA A 89 0.22 6.71 2.27
CA ALA A 89 -0.15 6.77 3.66
C ALA A 89 -0.26 8.21 4.15
N ARG A 90 -1.21 8.42 5.06
CA ARG A 90 -1.42 9.70 5.73
C ARG A 90 -1.51 9.48 7.23
N ARG A 91 -0.79 10.30 7.99
CA ARG A 91 -0.96 10.42 9.44
C ARG A 91 -2.27 11.13 9.74
N VAL A 92 -3.07 10.60 10.66
CA VAL A 92 -4.22 11.31 11.22
C VAL A 92 -3.68 12.38 12.17
N PRO A 93 -4.00 13.68 11.96
CA PRO A 93 -3.56 14.74 12.87
C PRO A 93 -4.08 14.52 14.31
N ASP A 94 -3.31 14.98 15.30
CA ASP A 94 -3.53 14.66 16.73
C ASP A 94 -4.90 15.08 17.28
N ASP A 95 -5.51 16.12 16.70
CA ASP A 95 -6.80 16.68 17.08
C ASP A 95 -7.94 16.27 16.14
N CYS A 96 -7.70 15.30 15.26
CA CYS A 96 -8.62 14.85 14.22
C CYS A 96 -9.04 13.40 14.41
N TYR A 97 -10.07 12.99 13.65
CA TYR A 97 -10.46 11.59 13.50
C TYR A 97 -10.83 11.32 12.04
N ALA A 98 -10.80 10.04 11.64
CA ALA A 98 -11.20 9.60 10.31
C ALA A 98 -12.35 8.61 10.38
N THR A 99 -13.31 8.73 9.46
CA THR A 99 -14.35 7.71 9.22
C THR A 99 -14.08 7.08 7.87
N ILE A 100 -13.65 5.81 7.87
CA ILE A 100 -13.15 5.12 6.69
C ILE A 100 -14.14 4.01 6.31
N PRO A 101 -14.96 4.19 5.26
CA PRO A 101 -15.75 3.10 4.69
C PRO A 101 -14.86 2.18 3.84
N ASN A 102 -15.43 1.15 3.21
CA ASN A 102 -14.73 0.27 2.26
C ASN A 102 -14.50 0.96 0.89
N GLN A 103 -13.89 2.14 0.90
CA GLN A 103 -13.50 2.91 -0.27
C GLN A 103 -12.26 3.75 0.07
N LEU A 104 -11.30 3.81 -0.87
CA LEU A 104 -10.15 4.71 -0.76
C LEU A 104 -10.64 6.16 -0.55
N GLY A 105 -10.08 6.81 0.46
CA GLY A 105 -10.56 8.07 1.03
C GLY A 105 -9.48 9.14 1.22
N ILE A 106 -8.20 8.88 0.91
CA ILE A 106 -7.18 9.95 0.90
C ILE A 106 -7.42 10.84 -0.34
N ASP A 107 -7.87 12.07 -0.08
CA ASP A 107 -8.32 13.05 -1.08
C ASP A 107 -7.33 14.18 -1.37
N TYR A 108 -6.41 14.43 -0.44
CA TYR A 108 -5.30 15.37 -0.53
C TYR A 108 -4.00 14.66 -0.20
N PHE A 109 -2.95 14.94 -0.98
CA PHE A 109 -1.62 14.39 -0.79
C PHE A 109 -0.55 15.44 -1.03
N ASP A 110 0.42 15.54 -0.12
CA ASP A 110 1.54 16.47 -0.18
C ASP A 110 2.84 15.69 -0.48
N PHE A 111 3.30 15.77 -1.73
CA PHE A 111 4.56 15.13 -2.13
C PHE A 111 5.79 15.80 -1.51
N ASP A 112 5.76 17.11 -1.26
CA ASP A 112 6.90 17.79 -0.66
C ASP A 112 7.12 17.29 0.77
N ASP A 113 6.04 17.09 1.55
CA ASP A 113 6.14 16.44 2.86
C ASP A 113 6.56 14.96 2.72
N ALA A 114 5.93 14.20 1.81
CA ALA A 114 6.21 12.77 1.63
C ALA A 114 7.67 12.46 1.27
N PHE A 115 8.33 13.35 0.52
CA PHE A 115 9.74 13.21 0.11
C PHE A 115 10.74 14.01 0.97
N SER A 116 10.27 14.69 2.02
CA SER A 116 11.13 15.39 2.97
C SER A 116 11.09 14.74 4.35
N ASP A 117 10.50 15.40 5.34
CA ASP A 117 10.42 14.93 6.72
C ASP A 117 9.35 13.84 6.91
N ALA A 118 8.48 13.64 5.91
CA ALA A 118 7.36 12.70 5.92
C ALA A 118 6.49 12.85 7.16
N ARG A 119 6.23 14.07 7.63
CA ARG A 119 5.55 14.27 8.93
C ARG A 119 4.13 13.74 8.90
N GLU A 120 3.43 13.99 7.80
CA GLU A 120 2.03 13.66 7.60
C GLU A 120 1.81 12.69 6.43
N PHE A 121 2.71 12.66 5.45
CA PHE A 121 2.53 11.87 4.23
C PHE A 121 3.71 10.93 3.97
N MET A 122 3.42 9.76 3.41
CA MET A 122 4.39 8.78 2.91
C MET A 122 3.82 8.07 1.69
N CYS A 123 4.64 7.68 0.72
CA CYS A 123 4.18 6.93 -0.46
C CYS A 123 5.32 6.15 -1.12
N SER A 124 4.97 5.37 -2.15
CA SER A 124 5.93 4.79 -3.09
C SER A 124 6.85 5.86 -3.68
N ALA A 125 8.13 5.52 -3.84
CA ALA A 125 9.16 6.47 -4.25
C ALA A 125 8.96 7.01 -5.68
N ASP A 126 8.41 6.18 -6.56
CA ASP A 126 8.17 6.46 -7.98
C ASP A 126 6.74 6.95 -8.26
N LEU A 127 5.90 7.15 -7.24
CA LEU A 127 4.49 7.51 -7.42
C LEU A 127 4.26 8.75 -8.31
N PRO A 128 5.05 9.84 -8.23
CA PRO A 128 4.91 10.98 -9.15
C PRO A 128 5.17 10.60 -10.61
N GLU A 129 6.26 9.85 -10.87
CA GLU A 129 6.61 9.39 -12.22
C GLU A 129 5.56 8.43 -12.76
N PHE A 130 5.03 7.53 -11.91
CA PHE A 130 3.94 6.64 -12.25
C PHE A 130 2.68 7.41 -12.67
N ILE A 131 2.28 8.43 -11.89
CA ILE A 131 1.12 9.28 -12.21
C ILE A 131 1.31 10.00 -13.55
N GLU A 132 2.49 10.60 -13.78
CA GLU A 132 2.79 11.33 -15.01
C GLU A 132 2.82 10.41 -16.23
N THR A 133 3.53 9.29 -16.13
CA THR A 133 3.73 8.30 -17.21
C THR A 133 2.41 7.68 -17.68
N HIS A 134 1.50 7.43 -16.74
CA HIS A 134 0.22 6.77 -17.02
C HIS A 134 -0.97 7.75 -17.12
N HIS A 135 -0.71 9.06 -17.06
CA HIS A 135 -1.72 10.12 -17.16
C HIS A 135 -2.88 9.94 -16.15
N LEU A 136 -2.51 9.77 -14.88
CA LEU A 136 -3.44 9.46 -13.78
C LEU A 136 -3.85 10.69 -12.95
N GLY A 137 -3.29 11.86 -13.25
CA GLY A 137 -3.63 13.15 -12.62
C GLY A 137 -4.84 13.86 -13.21
#